data_AF-X0TS57-F1
#
_entry.id   AF-X0TS57-F1
#
_cell.length_a   1.000
_cell.length_b   1.000
_cell.length_c   1.000
_cell.angle_alpha   90.00
_cell.angle_beta   90.00
_cell.angle_gamma   90.00
#
_symmetry.space_group_name_H-M   'P 1'
#
loop_
_entity.id
_entity.type
_entity.pdbx_description
1 polymer ?
#
loop_
_entity_poly.entity_id
_entity_poly.type
_entity_poly.pdbx_seq_one_letter_code
_entity_poly.pdbx_strand_id
1 'polypeptide(L)'
;GLGVKDIRYVNSPSFVIVKEYKGRIPLYHFDVYRLDDPSTLDTVGYKGYFYGDGATVIEWADKIRELLPDDYLNIELSVKGENERGIKITAYGKRYENFSR
;
A
#
# COMPACT_ATOMS: atom_id res chain seq x y z
N GLY A 1 -10.86 11.91 -4.01
CA GLY A 1 -9.64 11.64 -3.22
C GLY A 1 -9.98 11.42 -1.74
N LEU A 2 -9.00 11.12 -0.89
CA LEU A 2 -9.22 10.84 0.54
C LEU A 2 -9.29 12.09 1.44
N GLY A 3 -8.99 13.30 0.94
CA GLY A 3 -9.11 14.53 1.72
C GLY A 3 -8.06 14.71 2.81
N VAL A 4 -6.85 14.14 2.62
CA VAL A 4 -5.71 14.39 3.51
C VAL A 4 -5.32 15.86 3.43
N LYS A 5 -5.41 16.57 4.57
CA LYS A 5 -5.36 18.04 4.61
C LYS A 5 -4.00 18.63 4.26
N ASP A 6 -2.91 17.93 4.55
CA ASP A 6 -1.56 18.42 4.23
C ASP A 6 -0.82 17.45 3.31
N ILE A 7 -1.12 17.58 2.02
CA ILE A 7 -0.52 16.75 0.96
C ILE A 7 1.01 16.90 0.87
N ARG A 8 1.58 18.00 1.38
CA ARG A 8 3.03 18.25 1.39
C ARG A 8 3.79 17.28 2.30
N TYR A 9 3.10 16.63 3.23
CA TYR A 9 3.66 15.62 4.12
C TYR A 9 3.40 14.19 3.64
N VAL A 10 2.74 14.01 2.50
CA VAL A 10 2.61 12.70 1.84
C VAL A 10 3.90 12.46 1.07
N ASN A 11 4.84 11.77 1.71
CA ASN A 11 6.13 11.41 1.18
C ASN A 11 6.49 10.00 1.62
N SER A 12 7.39 9.35 0.88
CA SER A 12 7.71 7.95 1.14
C SER A 12 8.12 7.71 2.61
N PRO A 13 7.57 6.67 3.26
CA PRO A 13 7.93 6.27 4.62
C PRO A 13 9.19 5.39 4.67
N SER A 14 10.12 5.45 3.69
CA SER A 14 11.28 4.55 3.59
C SER A 14 12.12 4.36 4.86
N PHE A 15 12.10 5.28 5.83
CA PHE A 15 12.85 5.16 7.10
C PHE A 15 12.01 4.76 8.31
N VAL A 16 10.68 4.90 8.22
CA VAL A 16 9.76 4.66 9.34
C VAL A 16 8.83 3.46 9.10
N ILE A 17 8.98 2.78 7.95
CA ILE A 17 8.19 1.65 7.46
C ILE A 17 6.73 2.02 7.16
N VAL A 18 6.05 2.74 8.06
CA VAL A 18 4.66 3.17 7.93
C VAL A 18 4.47 4.65 8.28
N LYS A 19 3.58 5.33 7.56
CA LYS A 19 3.01 6.63 7.93
C LYS A 19 1.49 6.58 7.93
N GLU A 20 0.91 7.29 8.89
CA GLU A 20 -0.54 7.41 9.02
C GLU A 20 -0.99 8.82 8.65
N TYR A 21 -2.03 8.89 7.82
CA TYR A 21 -2.61 10.15 7.37
C TYR A 21 -4.09 10.21 7.72
N LYS A 22 -4.51 11.34 8.29
CA LYS A 22 -5.92 11.62 8.59
C LYS A 22 -6.60 12.19 7.35
N GLY A 23 -7.52 11.41 6.78
CA GLY A 23 -8.45 11.83 5.73
C GLY A 23 -9.89 11.52 6.10
N ARG A 24 -10.76 11.36 5.09
CA ARG A 24 -12.14 10.86 5.25
C ARG A 24 -12.18 9.48 5.91
N ILE A 25 -11.20 8.65 5.59
CA ILE A 25 -10.82 7.44 6.32
C ILE A 25 -9.31 7.53 6.60
N PRO A 26 -8.79 6.84 7.63
CA PRO A 26 -7.35 6.71 7.83
C PRO A 26 -6.68 6.13 6.57
N LEU A 27 -5.53 6.69 6.19
CA LEU A 27 -4.66 6.12 5.16
C LEU A 27 -3.36 5.66 5.82
N TYR A 28 -3.01 4.41 5.62
CA TYR A 28 -1.80 3.79 6.10
C TYR A 28 -0.88 3.54 4.89
N HIS A 29 0.25 4.24 4.84
CA HIS A 29 1.21 4.13 3.76
C HIS A 29 2.43 3.37 4.27
N PHE A 30 2.67 2.18 3.71
CA PHE A 30 3.83 1.36 3.96
C PHE A 30 4.84 1.46 2.81
N ASP A 31 6.12 1.49 3.16
CA ASP A 31 7.24 1.28 2.23
C ASP A 31 8.16 0.22 2.86
N VAL A 32 8.09 -0.99 2.31
CA VAL A 32 8.87 -2.14 2.80
C VAL A 32 10.13 -2.37 1.98
N TYR A 33 10.57 -1.41 1.17
CA TYR A 33 11.79 -1.53 0.36
C TYR A 33 13.02 -1.92 1.20
N ARG A 34 13.14 -1.35 2.41
CA ARG A 34 14.28 -1.60 3.32
C ARG A 34 14.06 -2.74 4.30
N LEU A 35 12.96 -3.47 4.16
CA LEU A 35 12.69 -4.62 5.00
C LEU A 35 13.51 -5.80 4.48
N ASP A 36 14.41 -6.31 5.32
CA ASP A 36 15.19 -7.51 5.03
C ASP A 36 14.47 -8.78 5.53
N ASP A 37 13.75 -8.67 6.65
CA ASP A 37 12.94 -9.74 7.21
C ASP A 37 11.47 -9.30 7.37
N PRO A 38 10.54 -9.91 6.62
CA PRO A 38 9.09 -9.67 6.74
C PRO A 38 8.54 -9.81 8.15
N SER A 39 9.12 -10.67 8.99
CA SER A 39 8.66 -10.90 10.38
C SER A 39 8.70 -9.64 11.25
N THR A 40 9.55 -8.66 10.88
CA THR A 40 9.62 -7.36 11.55
C THR A 40 8.27 -6.64 11.55
N LEU A 41 7.40 -6.88 10.56
CA LEU A 41 6.07 -6.28 10.52
C LEU A 41 5.17 -6.71 11.68
N ASP A 42 5.35 -7.91 12.24
CA ASP A 42 4.60 -8.33 13.44
C ASP A 42 4.88 -7.40 14.61
N THR A 43 6.13 -6.90 14.76
CA THR A 43 6.48 -5.93 15.82
C THR A 43 5.85 -4.55 15.61
N VAL A 44 5.59 -4.18 14.35
CA VAL A 44 4.85 -2.96 13.98
C VAL A 44 3.34 -3.12 14.21
N GLY A 45 2.86 -4.36 14.39
CA GLY A 45 1.43 -4.64 14.54
C GLY A 45 0.66 -4.49 13.23
N TYR A 46 1.28 -4.87 12.09
CA TYR A 46 0.75 -4.65 10.73
C TYR A 46 -0.70 -5.10 10.53
N LYS A 47 -1.15 -6.15 11.25
CA LYS A 47 -2.52 -6.69 11.17
C LYS A 47 -3.58 -5.63 11.50
N GLY A 48 -3.32 -4.73 12.45
CA GLY A 48 -4.24 -3.64 12.79
C GLY A 48 -4.43 -2.64 11.64
N TYR A 49 -3.44 -2.52 10.76
CA TYR A 49 -3.49 -1.67 9.58
C TYR A 49 -4.15 -2.39 8.39
N PHE A 50 -3.78 -3.65 8.14
CA PHE A 50 -4.27 -4.40 6.98
C PHE A 50 -5.76 -4.73 7.09
N TYR A 51 -6.22 -5.02 8.30
CA TYR A 51 -7.60 -5.41 8.60
C TYR A 51 -8.38 -4.33 9.36
N GLY A 52 -7.81 -3.14 9.51
CA GLY A 52 -8.46 -2.01 10.18
C GLY A 52 -9.47 -1.26 9.30
N ASP A 53 -10.00 -0.16 9.82
CA ASP A 53 -11.05 0.65 9.18
C ASP A 53 -10.53 1.63 8.10
N GLY A 54 -9.22 1.62 7.85
CA GLY A 54 -8.55 2.52 6.92
C GLY A 54 -8.30 1.90 5.55
N ALA A 55 -7.69 2.70 4.66
CA ALA A 55 -7.10 2.22 3.43
C ALA A 55 -5.59 2.00 3.65
N THR A 56 -5.09 0.84 3.24
CA THR A 56 -3.65 0.51 3.32
C THR A 56 -3.05 0.48 1.93
N VAL A 57 -1.95 1.21 1.74
CA VAL A 57 -1.15 1.24 0.51
C VAL A 57 0.25 0.77 0.86
N ILE A 58 0.78 -0.19 0.11
CA ILE A 58 2.06 -0.84 0.40
C ILE A 58 2.95 -0.77 -0.84
N GLU A 59 4.03 -0.01 -0.76
CA GLU A 59 5.09 -0.03 -1.77
C GLU A 59 6.02 -1.22 -1.54
N TRP A 60 6.52 -1.82 -2.63
CA TRP A 60 7.38 -3.02 -2.59
C TRP A 60 6.74 -4.23 -1.89
N ALA A 61 5.42 -4.34 -1.98
CA ALA A 61 4.62 -5.42 -1.38
C ALA A 61 5.09 -6.84 -1.76
N ASP A 62 5.80 -6.99 -2.88
CA ASP A 62 6.43 -8.25 -3.30
C ASP A 62 7.38 -8.85 -2.26
N LYS A 63 7.97 -8.02 -1.39
CA LYS A 63 8.83 -8.47 -0.27
C LYS A 63 8.07 -9.16 0.85
N ILE A 64 6.76 -8.94 0.95
CA ILE A 64 5.92 -9.44 2.05
C ILE A 64 4.71 -10.22 1.54
N ARG A 65 4.82 -10.87 0.37
CA ARG A 65 3.70 -11.58 -0.29
C ARG A 65 2.96 -12.54 0.63
N GLU A 66 3.68 -13.24 1.50
CA GLU A 66 3.11 -14.21 2.45
C GLU A 66 2.28 -13.56 3.57
N LEU A 67 2.43 -12.24 3.78
CA LEU A 67 1.74 -11.47 4.81
C LEU A 67 0.56 -10.66 4.25
N LEU A 68 0.42 -10.58 2.92
CA LEU A 68 -0.67 -9.84 2.28
C LEU A 68 -2.02 -10.52 2.59
N PRO A 69 -3.11 -9.73 2.71
CA PRO A 69 -4.46 -10.31 2.85
C PRO A 69 -4.87 -11.05 1.57
N ASP A 70 -5.85 -11.96 1.67
CA ASP A 70 -6.38 -12.71 0.52
C ASP A 70 -7.04 -11.80 -0.53
N ASP A 71 -7.67 -10.71 -0.06
CA ASP A 71 -8.31 -9.70 -0.89
C ASP A 71 -7.41 -8.45 -0.99
N TYR A 72 -6.90 -8.13 -2.18
CA TYR A 72 -6.17 -6.89 -2.43
C TYR A 72 -6.19 -6.47 -3.91
N LEU A 73 -5.85 -5.20 -4.16
CA LEU A 73 -5.55 -4.70 -5.50
C LEU A 73 -4.03 -4.63 -5.68
N ASN A 74 -3.51 -5.36 -6.66
CA ASN A 74 -2.12 -5.21 -7.09
C ASN A 74 -2.03 -4.12 -8.17
N ILE A 75 -1.15 -3.15 -7.96
CA ILE A 75 -0.92 -2.05 -8.90
C ILE A 75 0.54 -2.11 -9.36
N GLU A 76 0.74 -2.43 -10.63
CA GLU A 76 2.05 -2.47 -11.26
C GLU A 76 2.26 -1.20 -12.09
N LEU A 77 3.37 -0.50 -11.85
CA LEU A 77 3.77 0.67 -12.62
C LEU A 77 4.96 0.31 -13.52
N SER A 78 4.87 0.67 -14.81
CA SER A 78 5.92 0.42 -15.80
C SER A 78 6.32 1.70 -16.53
N VAL A 79 7.59 1.82 -16.93
CA VAL A 79 8.06 2.93 -17.76
C VAL A 79 7.72 2.63 -19.21
N LYS A 80 6.99 3.54 -19.88
CA LYS A 80 6.62 3.42 -21.31
C LYS A 80 7.32 4.43 -22.21
N GLY A 81 7.91 5.45 -21.61
CA GLY A 81 8.71 6.50 -22.24
C GLY A 81 9.23 7.46 -21.18
N GLU A 82 9.92 8.51 -21.58
CA GLU A 82 10.54 9.49 -20.67
C GLU A 82 9.52 10.02 -19.63
N ASN A 83 8.36 10.48 -20.12
CA ASN A 83 7.28 11.04 -19.30
C ASN A 83 6.00 10.19 -19.31
N GLU A 84 6.10 8.92 -19.72
CA GLU A 84 4.94 8.03 -19.84
C GLU A 84 5.06 6.84 -18.88
N ARG A 85 3.96 6.49 -18.22
CA ARG A 85 3.86 5.34 -17.31
C ARG A 85 2.67 4.48 -17.70
N GLY A 86 2.89 3.17 -17.76
CA GLY A 86 1.83 2.18 -17.86
C GLY A 86 1.41 1.75 -16.46
N ILE A 87 0.11 1.73 -16.21
CA ILE A 87 -0.48 1.23 -14.97
C ILE A 87 -1.26 -0.04 -15.30
N LYS A 88 -0.96 -1.13 -14.59
CA LYS A 88 -1.74 -2.36 -14.65
C LYS A 88 -2.30 -2.65 -13.27
N ILE A 89 -3.61 -2.86 -13.20
CA ILE A 89 -4.33 -3.16 -11.95
C ILE A 89 -4.84 -4.59 -12.06
N THR A 90 -4.51 -5.42 -11.07
CA THR A 90 -4.99 -6.80 -10.97
C THR A 90 -5.69 -6.98 -9.63
N ALA A 91 -6.94 -7.44 -9.67
CA ALA A 91 -7.69 -7.75 -8.46
C ALA A 91 -7.39 -9.17 -7.98
N TYR A 92 -7.14 -9.31 -6.68
CA TYR A 92 -7.05 -10.58 -5.97
C TYR A 92 -8.19 -10.64 -4.95
N GLY A 93 -8.86 -11.79 -4.92
CA GLY A 93 -10.00 -12.03 -4.04
C GLY A 93 -11.31 -11.37 -4.50
N LYS A 94 -12.42 -11.80 -3.89
CA LYS A 94 -13.79 -11.45 -4.33
C LYS A 94 -14.14 -9.99 -4.07
N ARG A 95 -13.52 -9.38 -3.06
CA ARG A 95 -13.82 -8.00 -2.67
C ARG A 95 -13.54 -7.01 -3.82
N TYR A 96 -12.57 -7.33 -4.67
CA TYR A 96 -12.07 -6.41 -5.70
C TYR A 96 -12.33 -6.87 -7.14
N GLU A 97 -13.01 -8.00 -7.37
CA GLU A 97 -13.28 -8.53 -8.73
C GLU A 97 -13.95 -7.51 -9.68
N ASN A 98 -14.79 -6.61 -9.15
CA ASN A 98 -15.45 -5.57 -9.95
C ASN A 98 -14.55 -4.36 -10.27
N PHE A 99 -13.36 -4.27 -9.69
CA PHE A 99 -12.42 -3.17 -9.89
C PHE A 99 -11.49 -3.36 -11.09
N SER A 100 -11.37 -4.60 -11.58
CA SER A 100 -10.50 -4.99 -12.69
C SER A 100 -11.23 -5.16 -14.03
N ARG A 101 -12.50 -4.74 -14.12
CA ARG A 101 -13.28 -4.63 -15.36
C ARG A 101 -13.25 -3.20 -15.88
#